data_AF-A0A2V5UV44-F1
#
_entry.id   AF-A0A2V5UV44-F1
#
_cell.length_a   1.000
_cell.length_b   1.000
_cell.length_c   1.000
_cell.angle_alpha   90.00
_cell.angle_beta   90.00
_cell.angle_gamma   90.00
#
_symmetry.space_group_name_H-M   'P 1'
#
loop_
_entity.id
_entity.type
_entity.pdbx_description
1 polymer ?
#
loop_
_entity_poly.entity_id
_entity_poly.type
_entity_poly.pdbx_seq_one_letter_code
_entity_poly.pdbx_strand_id
1 'polypeptide(L)'
;MSTMREAQRSDGKNRDALIRELRKIAGEHYVLIEKEDVIVYEQDGSIFQVMPEIVVLPANVEQVSAVIKAAKRANVPIVPRGSGTGLAGGAVPAEG
;
A
#
# COMPACT_ATOMS: atom_id res chain seq x y z
N MET A 1 22.38 11.99 18.86
CA MET A 1 22.47 11.42 17.50
C MET A 1 22.13 9.91 17.47
N SER A 2 21.15 9.45 18.26
CA SER A 2 20.82 8.00 18.43
C SER A 2 19.36 7.66 18.09
N THR A 3 18.45 8.64 18.04
CA THR A 3 17.01 8.44 17.93
C THR A 3 16.51 8.10 16.50
N MET A 4 17.23 8.51 15.45
CA MET A 4 16.82 8.22 14.06
C MET A 4 16.91 6.74 13.68
N ARG A 5 17.84 5.96 14.28
CA ARG A 5 18.01 4.53 13.98
C ARG A 5 16.99 3.61 14.64
N GLU A 6 16.23 4.09 15.62
CA GLU A 6 15.19 3.31 16.32
C GLU A 6 13.83 3.48 15.64
N ALA A 7 13.48 4.70 15.22
CA ALA A 7 12.25 4.98 14.47
C ALA A 7 12.19 4.18 13.15
N GLN A 8 13.24 4.28 12.32
CA GLN A 8 13.32 3.54 11.04
C GLN A 8 13.24 2.01 11.21
N ARG A 9 13.69 1.48 12.35
CA ARG A 9 13.63 0.04 12.66
C ARG A 9 12.26 -0.42 13.14
N SER A 10 11.52 0.47 13.82
CA SER A 10 10.15 0.22 14.25
C SER A 10 9.19 0.24 13.06
N ASP A 11 9.37 1.22 12.16
CA ASP A 11 8.52 1.38 10.97
C ASP A 11 8.68 0.18 10.01
N GLY A 12 9.90 -0.28 9.78
CA GLY A 12 10.16 -1.49 9.00
C GLY A 12 9.52 -2.76 9.60
N LYS A 13 9.52 -2.91 10.93
CA LYS A 13 8.88 -4.07 11.59
C LYS A 13 7.36 -4.04 11.47
N ASN A 14 6.75 -2.86 11.59
CA ASN A 14 5.30 -2.69 11.42
C ASN A 14 4.89 -2.95 9.96
N ARG A 15 5.68 -2.47 9.00
CA ARG A 15 5.50 -2.75 7.58
C ARG A 15 5.55 -4.25 7.28
N ASP A 16 6.57 -4.96 7.75
CA ASP A 16 6.70 -6.40 7.53
C ASP A 16 5.55 -7.21 8.17
N ALA A 17 5.09 -6.78 9.35
CA ALA A 17 3.93 -7.38 10.01
C ALA A 17 2.65 -7.19 9.21
N LEU A 18 2.43 -5.98 8.70
CA LEU A 18 1.29 -5.66 7.83
C LEU A 18 1.35 -6.47 6.53
N ILE A 19 2.49 -6.56 5.86
CA ILE A 19 2.65 -7.36 4.63
C ILE A 19 2.25 -8.82 4.88
N ARG A 20 2.73 -9.43 5.98
CA ARG A 20 2.36 -10.81 6.34
C ARG A 20 0.86 -10.95 6.59
N GLU A 21 0.23 -9.97 7.24
CA GLU A 21 -1.21 -9.99 7.48
C GLU A 21 -2.01 -9.85 6.17
N LEU A 22 -1.62 -8.91 5.31
CA LEU A 22 -2.24 -8.70 4.00
C LEU A 22 -2.13 -9.95 3.11
N ARG A 23 -0.99 -10.64 3.12
CA ARG A 23 -0.80 -11.90 2.38
C ARG A 23 -1.70 -13.03 2.88
N LYS A 24 -2.02 -13.07 4.18
CA LYS A 24 -3.02 -14.01 4.72
C LYS A 24 -4.44 -13.68 4.27
N ILE A 25 -4.75 -12.41 4.03
CA ILE A 25 -6.07 -11.94 3.64
C ILE A 25 -6.29 -12.13 2.13
N ALA A 26 -5.40 -11.60 1.30
CA ALA A 26 -5.55 -11.55 -0.15
C ALA A 26 -4.83 -12.69 -0.88
N GLY A 27 -3.83 -13.31 -0.24
CA GLY A 27 -2.92 -14.29 -0.85
C GLY A 27 -1.56 -13.68 -1.20
N GLU A 28 -0.50 -14.49 -1.18
CA GLU A 28 0.89 -14.10 -1.46
C GLU A 28 1.03 -13.34 -2.80
N HIS A 29 0.42 -13.86 -3.86
CA HIS A 29 0.53 -13.31 -5.21
C HIS A 29 -0.26 -12.01 -5.44
N TYR A 30 -1.13 -11.62 -4.49
CA TYR A 30 -1.99 -10.44 -4.60
C TYR A 30 -1.53 -9.30 -3.69
N VAL A 31 -0.32 -9.40 -3.11
CA VAL A 31 0.33 -8.34 -2.33
C VAL A 31 1.68 -8.04 -2.95
N LEU A 32 1.72 -6.96 -3.73
CA LEU A 32 2.89 -6.51 -4.47
C LEU A 32 3.70 -5.56 -3.59
N ILE A 33 5.01 -5.81 -3.52
CA ILE A 33 5.96 -5.01 -2.73
C ILE A 33 7.28 -4.76 -3.46
N GLU A 34 7.55 -5.52 -4.52
CA GLU A 34 8.74 -5.33 -5.35
C GLU A 34 8.54 -4.11 -6.23
N LYS A 35 9.61 -3.35 -6.42
CA LYS A 35 9.56 -2.06 -7.12
C LYS A 35 9.01 -2.21 -8.53
N GLU A 36 9.39 -3.28 -9.21
CA GLU A 36 9.01 -3.60 -10.58
C GLU A 36 7.51 -3.91 -10.71
N ASP A 37 6.89 -4.40 -9.64
CA ASP A 37 5.46 -4.71 -9.63
C ASP A 37 4.62 -3.48 -9.27
N VAL A 38 5.11 -2.65 -8.34
CA VAL A 38 4.36 -1.49 -7.82
C VAL A 38 4.49 -0.25 -8.70
N ILE A 39 5.52 -0.14 -9.54
CA ILE A 39 5.77 1.03 -10.40
C ILE A 39 4.60 1.38 -11.31
N VAL A 40 3.85 0.39 -11.80
CA VAL A 40 2.68 0.62 -12.67
C VAL A 40 1.51 1.30 -11.96
N TYR A 41 1.58 1.42 -10.63
CA TYR A 41 0.58 2.06 -9.79
C TYR A 41 1.02 3.45 -9.29
N GLU A 42 2.19 3.94 -9.69
CA GLU A 42 2.73 5.22 -9.20
C GLU A 42 1.96 6.44 -9.70
N GLN A 43 1.23 6.30 -10.81
CA GLN A 43 0.54 7.38 -11.50
C GLN A 43 -0.87 6.98 -11.93
N ASP A 44 -1.70 7.97 -12.18
CA ASP A 44 -2.96 7.84 -12.90
C ASP A 44 -2.90 8.68 -14.19
N GLY A 45 -4.05 9.10 -14.75
CA GLY A 45 -4.07 9.97 -15.92
C GLY A 45 -3.68 11.43 -15.64
N SER A 46 -3.37 11.78 -14.39
CA SER A 46 -2.93 13.11 -14.00
C SER A 46 -1.42 13.33 -14.20
N ILE A 47 -0.91 14.46 -13.69
CA ILE A 47 0.52 14.80 -13.68
C ILE A 47 1.25 14.32 -12.43
N PHE A 48 0.54 13.75 -11.45
CA PHE A 48 1.11 13.35 -10.17
C PHE A 48 1.69 11.95 -10.23
N GLN A 49 2.83 11.75 -9.56
CA GLN A 49 3.53 10.46 -9.49
C GLN A 49 4.09 10.26 -8.08
N VAL A 50 3.71 9.16 -7.44
CA VAL A 50 4.20 8.76 -6.11
C VAL A 50 4.35 7.24 -6.08
N MET A 51 5.54 6.75 -5.77
CA MET A 51 5.81 5.30 -5.72
C MET A 51 5.08 4.66 -4.52
N PRO A 52 4.22 3.65 -4.73
CA PRO A 52 3.58 2.95 -3.63
C PRO A 52 4.55 1.99 -2.94
N GLU A 53 4.41 1.83 -1.63
CA GLU A 53 5.18 0.82 -0.88
C GLU A 53 4.58 -0.58 -0.90
N ILE A 54 3.24 -0.66 -1.01
CA ILE A 54 2.46 -1.90 -0.97
C ILE A 54 1.24 -1.70 -1.87
N VAL A 55 0.99 -2.64 -2.78
CA VAL A 55 -0.26 -2.72 -3.55
C VAL A 55 -0.95 -4.03 -3.24
N VAL A 56 -2.26 -3.98 -2.99
CA VAL A 56 -3.08 -5.17 -2.69
C VAL A 56 -4.20 -5.29 -3.70
N LEU A 57 -4.37 -6.49 -4.26
CA LEU A 57 -5.35 -6.81 -5.30
C LEU A 57 -6.42 -7.79 -4.76
N PRO A 58 -7.36 -7.33 -3.91
CA PRO A 58 -8.38 -8.20 -3.35
C PRO A 58 -9.37 -8.66 -4.42
N ALA A 59 -9.81 -9.92 -4.32
CA ALA A 59 -10.71 -10.57 -5.27
C ALA A 59 -12.21 -10.42 -4.90
N ASN A 60 -12.53 -10.03 -3.66
CA ASN A 60 -13.89 -9.91 -3.17
C ASN A 60 -14.02 -8.85 -2.06
N VAL A 61 -15.28 -8.55 -1.69
CA VAL A 61 -15.63 -7.50 -0.73
C VAL A 61 -15.15 -7.83 0.68
N GLU A 62 -15.14 -9.11 1.06
CA GLU A 62 -14.67 -9.59 2.36
C GLU A 62 -13.18 -9.29 2.54
N GLN A 63 -12.38 -9.56 1.50
CA GLN A 63 -10.96 -9.22 1.48
C GLN A 63 -10.73 -7.71 1.54
N VAL A 64 -11.48 -6.92 0.76
CA VAL A 64 -11.41 -5.44 0.83
C VAL A 64 -11.63 -4.96 2.26
N SER A 65 -12.70 -5.43 2.92
CA SER A 65 -13.02 -5.05 4.31
C SER A 65 -11.88 -5.42 5.27
N ALA A 66 -11.30 -6.61 5.12
CA ALA A 66 -10.22 -7.08 5.95
C ALA A 66 -8.91 -6.29 5.74
N VAL A 67 -8.56 -5.97 4.49
CA VAL A 67 -7.40 -5.12 4.14
C VAL A 67 -7.52 -3.74 4.77
N ILE A 68 -8.69 -3.09 4.62
CA ILE A 68 -8.93 -1.75 5.19
C ILE A 68 -8.78 -1.78 6.72
N LYS A 69 -9.31 -2.82 7.38
CA LYS A 69 -9.17 -2.98 8.84
C LYS A 69 -7.72 -3.20 9.26
N ALA A 70 -6.93 -3.96 8.51
CA ALA A 70 -5.51 -4.19 8.79
C ALA A 70 -4.69 -2.91 8.65
N ALA A 71 -4.82 -2.20 7.53
CA ALA A 71 -4.16 -0.92 7.29
C ALA A 71 -4.55 0.13 8.34
N LYS A 72 -5.83 0.21 8.72
CA LYS A 72 -6.29 1.09 9.80
C LYS A 72 -5.62 0.78 11.14
N ARG A 73 -5.49 -0.49 11.52
CA ARG A 73 -4.78 -0.88 12.76
C ARG A 73 -3.30 -0.54 12.72
N ALA A 74 -2.68 -0.65 11.54
CA ALA A 74 -1.29 -0.29 11.31
C ALA A 74 -1.06 1.21 11.12
N ASN A 75 -2.13 2.02 11.12
CA ASN A 75 -2.11 3.45 10.83
C ASN A 75 -1.47 3.80 9.47
N VAL A 76 -1.70 2.93 8.48
CA VAL A 76 -1.21 3.10 7.10
C VAL A 76 -2.33 3.71 6.24
N PRO A 77 -2.07 4.82 5.52
CA PRO A 77 -3.06 5.43 4.64
C PRO A 77 -3.39 4.49 3.47
N ILE A 78 -4.61 4.65 2.93
CA ILE A 78 -5.10 3.83 1.82
C ILE A 78 -5.55 4.75 0.70
N VAL A 79 -5.10 4.50 -0.51
CA VAL A 79 -5.63 5.10 -1.74
C VAL A 79 -6.39 4.03 -2.53
N PRO A 80 -7.72 4.14 -2.67
CA PRO A 80 -8.46 3.22 -3.50
C PRO A 80 -8.16 3.48 -4.98
N ARG A 81 -8.04 2.41 -5.78
CA ARG A 81 -7.75 2.52 -7.21
C ARG A 81 -8.66 1.62 -8.03
N GLY A 82 -9.22 2.21 -9.09
CA GLY A 82 -9.92 1.50 -10.17
C GLY A 82 -8.96 1.22 -11.34
N SER A 83 -9.29 1.71 -12.54
CA SER A 83 -8.41 1.62 -13.71
C SER A 83 -7.18 2.53 -13.66
N GLY A 84 -7.19 3.58 -12.81
CA GLY A 84 -6.11 4.57 -12.77
C GLY A 84 -6.13 5.56 -13.94
N THR A 85 -7.28 5.80 -14.57
CA THR A 85 -7.40 6.72 -15.73
C THR A 85 -7.91 8.11 -15.35
N GLY A 86 -8.09 8.40 -14.06
CA GLY A 86 -8.57 9.70 -13.58
C GLY A 86 -7.53 10.79 -13.80
N LEU A 87 -7.98 12.02 -14.08
CA LEU A 87 -7.09 13.17 -14.36
C LEU A 87 -6.82 14.04 -13.11
N ALA A 88 -7.46 13.74 -11.98
CA ALA A 88 -7.41 14.55 -10.76
C ALA A 88 -6.38 14.07 -9.73
N GLY A 89 -5.69 12.95 -9.96
CA GLY A 89 -4.73 12.37 -9.00
C GLY A 89 -5.37 11.51 -7.91
N GLY A 90 -6.67 11.20 -8.00
CA GLY A 90 -7.39 10.47 -6.95
C GLY A 90 -6.97 9.00 -6.79
N ALA A 91 -6.21 8.45 -7.74
CA ALA A 91 -5.66 7.10 -7.70
C ALA A 91 -4.14 7.06 -7.51
N VAL A 92 -3.53 8.21 -7.21
CA VAL A 92 -2.10 8.33 -6.89
C VAL A 92 -1.90 8.19 -5.37
N PRO A 93 -0.94 7.36 -4.91
CA PRO A 93 -0.63 7.23 -3.48
C PRO A 93 -0.33 8.59 -2.82
N ALA A 94 -0.80 8.77 -1.58
CA ALA A 94 -0.31 9.87 -0.75
C ALA A 94 1.09 9.50 -0.22
N GLU A 95 1.99 10.48 -0.08
CA GLU A 95 3.26 10.26 0.60
C GLU A 95 2.99 9.87 2.07
N GLY A 96 3.43 8.68 2.51
CA GLY A 96 3.27 8.23 3.89
C GLY A 96 3.51 6.75 4.13
#